data_AF-A0A9E3RDX2-F1
#
_entry.id   AF-A0A9E3RDX2-F1
#
_cell.length_a   1.000
_cell.length_b   1.000
_cell.length_c   1.000
_cell.angle_alpha   90.00
_cell.angle_beta   90.00
_cell.angle_gamma   90.00
#
_symmetry.space_group_name_H-M   'P 1'
#
loop_
_entity.id
_entity.type
_entity.pdbx_description
1 polymer ?
#
loop_
_entity_poly.entity_id
_entity_poly.type
_entity_poly.pdbx_seq_one_letter_code
_entity_poly.pdbx_strand_id
1 'polypeptide(L)'
;MSEQQLFKIFFLFVIIVMTCLFDAAAQMNVPIIVSGQVTDALTHRGVRQLQIINLSNINRFYGDSTGNFLIQTGRNDSIVFIAKGYTTYYLCFRDSPEKKVFAVNIQMSKVSVDLPEITVKSEREFEQIHDDAKKLGYDKKDYMVHGAQILQSPFTYLYELFSTREKDKRAYAELMNTVRKNQLVEELVNNYMSLGILRLEPDEVEDFVEFAAVPEDFLKTMSEYDFILYLQQQLRMFHSRVLPPLRDK
;
A
#
# COMPACT_ATOMS: atom_id res chain seq x y z
N MET A 1 76.71 14.95 36.59
CA MET A 1 75.33 15.17 37.07
C MET A 1 75.03 14.10 38.10
N SER A 2 74.75 14.45 39.36
CA SER A 2 74.52 13.44 40.40
C SER A 2 73.20 12.69 40.15
N GLU A 3 73.11 11.43 40.54
CA GLU A 3 71.89 10.61 40.36
C GLU A 3 70.62 11.30 40.91
N GLN A 4 70.77 12.05 42.00
CA GLN A 4 69.70 12.84 42.60
C GLN A 4 69.16 13.96 41.67
N GLN A 5 70.01 14.55 40.83
CA GLN A 5 69.59 15.57 39.85
C GLN A 5 68.83 14.92 38.69
N LEU A 6 69.23 13.72 38.28
CA LEU A 6 68.58 12.96 37.22
C LEU A 6 67.19 12.49 37.66
N PHE A 7 67.04 12.05 38.92
CA PHE A 7 65.74 11.71 39.51
C PHE A 7 64.80 12.92 39.61
N LYS A 8 65.32 14.10 40.00
CA LYS A 8 64.52 15.34 40.08
C LYS A 8 63.99 15.77 38.71
N ILE A 9 64.80 15.66 37.65
CA ILE A 9 64.36 16.03 36.29
C ILE A 9 63.34 15.04 35.76
N PHE A 10 63.52 13.73 36.00
CA PHE A 10 62.53 12.73 35.64
C PHE A 10 61.19 12.99 36.33
N PHE A 11 61.20 13.29 37.63
CA PHE A 11 60.00 13.63 38.38
C PHE A 11 59.32 14.92 37.87
N LEU A 12 60.09 15.95 37.55
CA LEU A 12 59.56 17.19 36.94
C LEU A 12 58.93 16.92 35.57
N PHE A 13 59.57 16.08 34.74
CA PHE A 13 59.03 15.69 33.44
C PHE A 13 57.71 14.93 33.56
N VAL A 14 57.61 14.00 34.52
CA VAL A 14 56.36 13.29 34.81
C VAL A 14 55.25 14.24 35.28
N ILE A 15 55.56 15.23 36.11
CA ILE A 15 54.59 16.25 36.53
C ILE A 15 54.12 17.08 35.34
N ILE A 16 55.04 17.53 34.47
CA ILE A 16 54.70 18.31 33.27
C ILE A 16 53.81 17.50 32.33
N VAL A 17 54.16 16.23 32.07
CA VAL A 17 53.35 15.32 31.24
C VAL A 17 51.97 15.11 31.86
N MET A 18 51.88 14.91 33.18
CA MET A 18 50.60 14.82 33.89
C MET A 18 49.78 16.10 33.75
N THR A 19 50.36 17.29 33.93
CA THR A 19 49.61 18.56 33.78
C THR A 19 49.10 18.78 32.36
N CYS A 20 49.90 18.46 31.33
CA CYS A 20 49.47 18.58 29.93
C CYS A 20 48.34 17.59 29.56
N LEU A 21 48.33 16.40 30.16
CA LEU A 21 47.27 15.41 29.95
C LEU A 21 45.94 15.83 30.60
N PHE A 22 45.98 16.53 31.75
CA PHE A 22 44.78 17.05 32.41
C PHE A 22 44.08 18.16 31.61
N ASP A 23 44.83 19.09 31.01
CA ASP A 23 44.25 20.15 30.16
C ASP A 23 43.63 19.61 28.88
N ALA A 24 44.23 18.58 28.27
CA ALA A 24 43.67 17.93 27.07
C ALA A 24 42.32 17.25 27.34
N ALA A 25 42.11 16.70 28.54
CA ALA A 25 40.84 16.09 28.94
C ALA A 25 39.74 17.13 29.21
N ALA A 26 40.09 18.30 29.76
CA ALA A 26 39.14 19.37 30.07
C ALA A 26 38.53 20.04 28.82
N GLN A 27 39.18 19.93 27.66
CA GLN A 27 38.73 20.52 26.40
C GLN A 27 37.71 19.65 25.64
N MET A 28 37.45 18.40 26.06
CA MET A 28 36.64 17.47 25.27
C MET A 28 35.14 17.84 25.19
N ASN A 29 34.60 18.64 26.10
CA ASN A 29 33.20 19.10 26.02
C ASN A 29 32.95 20.37 26.82
N VAL A 30 33.09 21.53 26.18
CA VAL A 30 32.67 22.82 26.77
C VAL A 30 31.14 22.88 26.80
N PRO A 31 30.50 23.09 27.97
CA PRO A 31 29.06 23.22 28.06
C PRO A 31 28.60 24.54 27.45
N ILE A 32 27.56 24.48 26.63
CA ILE A 32 26.88 25.60 25.99
C ILE A 32 25.40 25.60 26.35
N ILE A 33 24.82 26.80 26.41
CA ILE A 33 23.38 27.01 26.61
C ILE A 33 22.76 27.35 25.26
N VAL A 34 21.72 26.62 24.88
CA VAL A 34 21.00 26.83 23.63
C VAL A 34 19.55 27.15 23.97
N SER A 35 19.09 28.30 23.51
CA SER A 35 17.69 28.74 23.61
C SER A 35 17.11 28.97 22.22
N GLY A 36 15.79 28.86 22.10
CA GLY A 36 15.18 29.00 20.80
C GLY A 36 13.70 28.69 20.76
N GLN A 37 13.14 28.83 19.56
CA GLN A 37 11.78 28.40 19.25
C GLN A 37 11.77 27.47 18.04
N VAL A 38 10.95 26.42 18.13
CA VAL A 38 10.68 25.50 17.02
C VAL A 38 9.29 25.80 16.47
N THR A 39 9.23 26.12 15.17
CA THR A 39 8.00 26.49 14.47
C THR A 39 7.74 25.56 13.28
N ASP A 40 6.48 25.44 12.90
CA ASP A 40 6.06 24.75 11.69
C ASP A 40 6.45 25.59 10.46
N ALA A 41 7.09 24.96 9.47
CA ALA A 41 7.62 25.65 8.30
C ALA A 41 6.53 26.34 7.44
N LEU A 42 5.29 25.85 7.46
CA LEU A 42 4.18 26.39 6.66
C LEU A 42 3.32 27.37 7.46
N THR A 43 2.97 27.00 8.68
CA THR A 43 2.02 27.78 9.50
C THR A 43 2.71 28.79 10.42
N HIS A 44 4.03 28.70 10.57
CA HIS A 44 4.85 29.49 11.51
C HIS A 44 4.39 29.42 12.97
N ARG A 45 3.55 28.44 13.32
CA ARG A 45 3.09 28.22 14.69
C ARG A 45 4.09 27.38 15.45
N GLY A 46 4.18 27.59 16.76
CA GLY A 46 5.03 26.79 17.64
C GLY A 46 4.66 25.31 17.60
N VAL A 47 5.67 24.44 17.48
CA VAL A 47 5.50 22.99 17.47
C VAL A 47 5.26 22.49 18.91
N ARG A 48 4.11 21.83 19.12
CA ARG A 48 3.72 21.25 20.42
C ARG A 48 4.35 19.88 20.64
N GLN A 49 4.48 19.49 21.91
CA GLN A 49 5.06 18.19 22.32
C GLN A 49 6.47 17.98 21.75
N LEU A 50 7.25 19.06 21.69
CA LEU A 50 8.62 19.04 21.21
C LEU A 50 9.50 18.24 22.18
N GLN A 51 10.19 17.23 21.66
CA GLN A 51 11.22 16.48 22.35
C GLN A 51 12.57 16.84 21.77
N ILE A 52 13.54 17.04 22.64
CA ILE A 52 14.91 17.37 22.28
C ILE A 52 15.81 16.34 22.94
N ILE A 53 16.59 15.63 22.14
CA ILE A 53 17.43 14.54 22.62
C ILE A 53 18.87 14.85 22.26
N ASN A 54 19.76 14.81 23.24
CA ASN A 54 21.19 14.80 22.98
C ASN A 54 21.62 13.35 22.71
N LEU A 55 22.17 13.08 21.52
CA LEU A 55 22.54 11.75 21.07
C LEU A 55 23.81 11.20 21.76
N SER A 56 24.67 12.08 22.30
CA SER A 56 25.91 11.69 22.95
C SER A 56 25.68 11.07 24.34
N ASN A 57 24.69 11.56 25.08
CA ASN A 57 24.38 11.14 26.45
C ASN A 57 22.94 10.65 26.65
N ILE A 58 22.11 10.69 25.60
CA ILE A 58 20.70 10.28 25.60
C ILE A 58 19.85 11.14 26.58
N ASN A 59 20.34 12.31 26.99
CA ASN A 59 19.57 13.23 27.81
C ASN A 59 18.41 13.80 26.99
N ARG A 60 17.23 13.84 27.60
CA ARG A 60 16.00 14.32 26.98
C ARG A 60 15.53 15.60 27.65
N PHE A 61 15.16 16.55 26.83
CA PHE A 61 14.54 17.81 27.21
C PHE A 61 13.23 17.95 26.46
N TYR A 62 12.34 18.79 26.99
CA TYR A 62 11.03 19.04 26.41
C TYR A 62 10.87 20.54 26.17
N GLY A 63 10.29 20.88 25.02
CA GLY A 63 9.87 22.25 24.74
C GLY A 63 8.53 22.57 25.40
N ASP A 64 8.28 23.86 25.60
CA ASP A 64 7.00 24.37 26.09
C ASP A 64 5.89 24.25 25.03
N SER A 65 4.64 24.48 25.44
CA SER A 65 3.44 24.55 24.59
C SER A 65 3.53 25.50 23.39
N THR A 66 4.42 26.50 23.49
CA THR A 66 4.69 27.52 22.47
C THR A 66 5.85 27.14 21.53
N GLY A 67 6.46 25.95 21.70
CA GLY A 67 7.63 25.50 20.94
C GLY A 67 8.95 26.10 21.41
N ASN A 68 8.94 26.87 22.49
CA ASN A 68 10.15 27.45 23.09
C ASN A 68 10.94 26.40 23.88
N PHE A 69 12.26 26.51 23.87
CA PHE A 69 13.14 25.61 24.62
C PHE A 69 14.38 26.31 25.17
N LEU A 70 14.94 25.73 26.24
CA LEU A 70 16.21 26.11 26.83
C LEU A 70 16.91 24.82 27.29
N ILE A 71 18.08 24.54 26.73
CA ILE A 71 18.84 23.33 27.03
C ILE A 71 20.31 23.67 27.29
N GLN A 72 20.98 22.82 28.07
CA GLN A 72 22.42 22.84 28.26
C GLN A 72 23.02 21.57 27.68
N THR A 73 24.02 21.71 26.82
CA THR A 73 24.61 20.60 26.04
C THR A 73 26.08 20.85 25.76
N GLY A 74 26.85 19.82 25.42
CA GLY A 74 28.22 20.00 24.95
C GLY A 74 28.25 20.60 23.54
N ARG A 75 29.27 21.41 23.23
CA ARG A 75 29.47 21.98 21.88
C ARG A 75 29.60 20.92 20.79
N ASN A 76 30.25 19.80 21.11
CA ASN A 76 30.52 18.71 20.18
C ASN A 76 29.39 17.67 20.11
N ASP A 77 28.35 17.84 20.91
CA ASP A 77 27.22 16.92 20.94
C ASP A 77 26.29 17.13 19.74
N SER A 78 25.66 16.04 19.34
CA SER A 78 24.61 16.05 18.31
C SER A 78 23.25 16.06 18.98
N ILE A 79 22.41 17.01 18.60
CA ILE A 79 21.10 17.24 19.20
C ILE A 79 20.05 16.97 18.14
N VAL A 80 18.98 16.28 18.53
CA VAL A 80 17.87 15.96 17.66
C VAL A 80 16.56 16.49 18.22
N PHE A 81 15.77 17.11 17.37
CA PHE A 81 14.45 17.65 17.67
C PHE A 81 13.40 16.75 17.02
N ILE A 82 12.45 16.26 17.83
CA ILE A 82 11.43 15.29 17.43
C ILE A 82 10.07 15.78 17.92
N ALA A 83 9.08 15.75 17.04
CA ALA A 83 7.70 16.02 17.40
C ALA A 83 6.77 15.12 16.57
N LYS A 84 5.62 14.76 17.14
CA LYS A 84 4.66 13.86 16.49
C LYS A 84 4.14 14.48 15.18
N GLY A 85 4.32 13.76 14.07
CA GLY A 85 3.87 14.20 12.74
C GLY A 85 4.79 15.19 12.03
N TYR A 86 5.98 15.45 12.59
CA TYR A 86 7.01 16.30 11.99
C TYR A 86 8.27 15.52 11.61
N THR A 87 9.00 16.00 10.61
CA THR A 87 10.30 15.48 10.23
C THR A 87 11.34 15.82 11.29
N THR A 88 12.22 14.86 11.58
CA THR A 88 13.29 15.03 12.58
C THR A 88 14.30 16.08 12.13
N TYR A 89 14.69 16.98 13.04
CA TYR A 89 15.69 18.02 12.76
C TYR A 89 16.95 17.79 13.60
N TYR A 90 18.12 17.84 12.97
CA TYR A 90 19.42 17.61 13.61
C TYR A 90 20.20 18.92 13.72
N LEU A 91 20.89 19.12 14.85
CA LEU A 91 21.69 20.31 15.12
C LEU A 91 22.99 19.95 15.85
N CYS A 92 24.10 20.58 15.47
CA CYS A 92 25.39 20.49 16.14
C CYS A 92 26.10 21.85 16.12
N PHE A 93 26.91 22.15 17.13
CA PHE A 93 27.61 23.43 17.31
C PHE A 93 29.13 23.32 17.13
N ARG A 94 29.62 22.23 16.52
CA ARG A 94 31.05 22.01 16.28
C ARG A 94 31.70 23.14 15.49
N ASP A 95 31.01 23.60 14.44
CA ASP A 95 31.52 24.62 13.51
C ASP A 95 31.06 26.04 13.88
N SER A 96 30.43 26.23 15.04
CA SER A 96 29.92 27.53 15.47
C SER A 96 31.01 28.39 16.12
N PRO A 97 30.87 29.74 16.15
CA PRO A 97 31.80 30.62 16.86
C PRO A 97 31.91 30.28 18.34
N GLU A 98 33.06 30.54 18.97
CA GLU A 98 33.26 30.31 20.41
C GLU A 98 32.36 31.22 21.26
N LYS A 99 31.17 30.71 21.60
CA LYS A 99 30.16 31.38 22.41
C LYS A 99 29.58 30.38 23.40
N LYS A 100 29.22 30.88 24.60
CA LYS A 100 28.58 30.08 25.64
C LYS A 100 27.06 30.00 25.49
N VAL A 101 26.46 30.95 24.77
CA VAL A 101 25.00 31.08 24.61
C VAL A 101 24.66 31.19 23.13
N PHE A 102 23.72 30.37 22.68
CA PHE A 102 23.19 30.37 21.32
C PHE A 102 21.68 30.55 21.33
N ALA A 103 21.18 31.44 20.47
CA ALA A 103 19.77 31.61 20.18
C ALA A 103 19.49 31.08 18.77
N VAL A 104 18.58 30.11 18.62
CA VAL A 104 18.27 29.47 17.33
C VAL A 104 16.77 29.40 17.08
N ASN A 105 16.38 29.64 15.83
CA ASN A 105 15.00 29.44 15.36
C ASN A 105 14.99 28.26 14.40
N ILE A 106 14.24 27.22 14.74
CA ILE A 106 14.19 25.98 13.97
C ILE A 106 12.82 25.88 13.30
N GLN A 107 12.81 25.50 12.02
CA GLN A 107 11.59 25.25 11.28
C GLN A 107 11.50 23.75 10.95
N MET A 108 10.42 23.09 11.39
CA MET A 108 10.15 21.68 11.11
C MET A 108 8.98 21.55 10.14
N SER A 109 9.09 20.59 9.21
CA SER A 109 8.04 20.28 8.24
C SER A 109 7.24 19.07 8.68
N LYS A 110 5.96 18.97 8.29
CA LYS A 110 5.17 17.77 8.56
C LYS A 110 5.65 16.60 7.71
N VAL A 111 5.54 15.39 8.25
CA VAL A 111 5.82 14.16 7.49
C VAL A 111 4.75 14.00 6.42
N SER A 112 5.10 14.15 5.14
CA SER A 112 4.26 13.75 4.02
C SER A 112 4.60 12.30 3.65
N VAL A 113 3.59 11.43 3.64
CA VAL A 113 3.72 10.07 3.11
C VAL A 113 3.04 10.06 1.76
N ASP A 114 3.82 9.99 0.70
CA ASP A 114 3.30 9.74 -0.64
C ASP A 114 3.03 8.24 -0.76
N LEU A 115 1.75 7.87 -0.81
CA LEU A 115 1.36 6.47 -1.00
C LEU A 115 1.59 6.10 -2.47
N PRO A 116 2.39 5.06 -2.77
CA PRO A 116 2.57 4.62 -4.15
C PRO A 116 1.23 4.10 -4.69
N GLU A 117 0.94 4.44 -5.95
CA GLU A 117 -0.22 3.92 -6.66
C GLU A 117 -0.02 2.41 -6.89
N ILE A 118 -0.92 1.59 -6.34
CA ILE A 118 -0.91 0.13 -6.52
C ILE A 118 -1.75 -0.17 -7.76
N THR A 119 -1.11 -0.41 -8.90
CA THR A 119 -1.79 -0.92 -10.09
C THR A 119 -1.96 -2.44 -9.96
N VAL A 120 -3.15 -2.90 -9.56
CA VAL A 120 -3.47 -4.33 -9.55
C VAL A 120 -3.68 -4.78 -11.00
N LYS A 121 -2.71 -5.49 -11.57
CA LYS A 121 -2.83 -6.10 -12.89
C LYS A 121 -3.65 -7.38 -12.78
N SER A 122 -4.89 -7.37 -13.28
CA SER A 122 -5.60 -8.61 -13.61
C SER A 122 -4.94 -9.26 -14.84
N GLU A 123 -5.05 -10.58 -14.97
CA GLU A 123 -4.44 -11.36 -16.06
C GLU A 123 -5.00 -10.98 -17.45
N ARG A 124 -6.23 -10.44 -17.46
CA ARG A 124 -6.91 -9.90 -18.64
C ARG A 124 -7.71 -8.64 -18.25
N GLU A 125 -7.80 -7.65 -19.13
CA GLU A 125 -8.54 -6.41 -18.88
C GLU A 125 -10.06 -6.63 -18.96
N PHE A 126 -10.82 -6.05 -18.03
CA PHE A 126 -12.28 -6.19 -17.94
C PHE A 126 -13.00 -5.82 -19.24
N GLU A 127 -12.50 -4.82 -19.97
CA GLU A 127 -13.05 -4.37 -21.26
C GLU A 127 -13.03 -5.48 -22.32
N GLN A 128 -11.96 -6.28 -22.38
CA GLN A 128 -11.84 -7.39 -23.31
C GLN A 128 -12.83 -8.51 -23.01
N ILE A 129 -13.05 -8.80 -21.72
CA ILE A 129 -13.99 -9.81 -21.27
C ILE A 129 -15.43 -9.36 -21.56
N HIS A 130 -15.74 -8.08 -21.36
CA HIS A 130 -17.03 -7.51 -21.69
C HIS A 130 -17.33 -7.54 -23.20
N ASP A 131 -16.34 -7.26 -24.05
CA ASP A 131 -16.50 -7.37 -25.50
C ASP A 131 -16.68 -8.81 -25.98
N ASP A 132 -16.08 -9.78 -25.30
CA ASP A 132 -16.33 -11.20 -25.56
C ASP A 132 -17.72 -11.64 -25.08
N ALA A 133 -18.22 -11.07 -23.97
CA ALA A 133 -19.59 -11.30 -23.50
C ALA A 133 -20.63 -10.77 -24.50
N LYS A 134 -20.40 -9.63 -25.16
CA LYS A 134 -21.29 -9.12 -26.22
C LYS A 134 -21.42 -10.08 -27.41
N LYS A 135 -20.38 -10.87 -27.70
CA LYS A 135 -20.36 -11.87 -28.78
C LYS A 135 -21.03 -13.19 -28.40
N LEU A 136 -21.39 -13.39 -27.12
CA LEU A 136 -22.22 -14.53 -26.75
C LEU A 136 -23.53 -14.47 -27.51
N GLY A 137 -24.18 -15.61 -27.70
CA GLY A 137 -25.40 -15.66 -28.50
C GLY A 137 -25.55 -16.99 -29.20
N TYR A 138 -26.72 -17.57 -29.01
CA TYR A 138 -27.23 -18.58 -29.91
C TYR A 138 -28.66 -18.20 -30.30
N ASP A 139 -28.86 -17.85 -31.57
CA ASP A 139 -30.20 -17.85 -32.17
C ASP A 139 -30.29 -19.07 -33.09
N LYS A 140 -31.28 -19.93 -32.84
CA LYS A 140 -31.62 -21.07 -33.70
C LYS A 140 -31.78 -20.64 -35.16
N LYS A 141 -32.14 -19.39 -35.39
CA LYS A 141 -32.29 -18.84 -36.73
C LYS A 141 -30.98 -18.74 -37.51
N ASP A 142 -29.86 -18.44 -36.85
CA ASP A 142 -28.57 -18.34 -37.54
C ASP A 142 -28.11 -19.68 -38.14
N TYR A 143 -28.72 -20.78 -37.69
CA TYR A 143 -28.44 -22.16 -38.08
C TYR A 143 -29.56 -22.80 -38.90
N MET A 144 -30.52 -22.02 -39.40
CA MET A 144 -31.60 -22.47 -40.28
C MET A 144 -31.70 -21.58 -41.52
N VAL A 145 -32.18 -22.16 -42.62
CA VAL A 145 -32.51 -21.39 -43.82
C VAL A 145 -33.66 -20.44 -43.51
N HIS A 146 -33.49 -19.16 -43.81
CA HIS A 146 -34.49 -18.12 -43.59
C HIS A 146 -34.81 -17.27 -44.81
N GLY A 147 -35.99 -16.64 -44.76
CA GLY A 147 -36.41 -15.63 -45.73
C GLY A 147 -36.42 -16.13 -47.18
N ALA A 148 -35.77 -15.39 -48.07
CA ALA A 148 -35.78 -15.65 -49.51
C ALA A 148 -35.16 -17.00 -49.91
N GLN A 149 -34.21 -17.55 -49.14
CA GLN A 149 -33.66 -18.88 -49.44
C GLN A 149 -34.69 -20.01 -49.25
N ILE A 150 -35.67 -19.87 -48.36
CA ILE A 150 -36.73 -20.88 -48.20
C ILE A 150 -37.58 -20.96 -49.48
N LEU A 151 -37.87 -19.80 -50.08
CA LEU A 151 -38.61 -19.69 -51.34
C LEU A 151 -37.81 -20.25 -52.52
N GLN A 152 -36.49 -20.09 -52.50
CA GLN A 152 -35.59 -20.60 -53.55
C GLN A 152 -35.31 -22.10 -53.44
N SER A 153 -35.33 -22.68 -52.23
CA SER A 153 -35.12 -24.11 -52.05
C SER A 153 -35.90 -24.69 -50.86
N PRO A 154 -37.20 -24.98 -51.05
CA PRO A 154 -38.05 -25.59 -50.02
C PRO A 154 -37.54 -26.97 -49.55
N PHE A 155 -36.86 -27.71 -50.43
CA PHE A 155 -36.27 -29.01 -50.09
C PHE A 155 -35.12 -28.89 -49.10
N THR A 156 -34.29 -27.85 -49.21
CA THR A 156 -33.19 -27.59 -48.28
C THR A 156 -33.74 -27.28 -46.88
N TYR A 157 -34.82 -26.49 -46.81
CA TYR A 157 -35.51 -26.20 -45.55
C TYR A 157 -36.07 -27.45 -44.87
N LEU A 158 -36.69 -28.36 -45.63
CA LEU A 158 -37.18 -29.64 -45.10
C LEU A 158 -36.03 -30.55 -44.64
N TYR A 159 -34.92 -30.59 -45.37
CA TYR A 159 -33.72 -31.34 -44.98
C TYR A 159 -33.20 -30.87 -43.62
N GLU A 160 -33.16 -29.57 -43.35
CA GLU A 160 -32.73 -29.02 -42.06
C GLU A 160 -33.70 -29.31 -40.90
N LEU A 161 -35.00 -29.41 -41.18
CA LEU A 161 -35.99 -29.77 -40.15
C LEU A 161 -35.86 -31.23 -39.69
N PHE A 162 -35.59 -32.15 -40.61
CA PHE A 162 -35.64 -33.58 -40.33
C PHE A 162 -34.27 -34.26 -40.17
N SER A 163 -33.19 -33.70 -40.72
CA SER A 163 -31.85 -34.28 -40.63
C SER A 163 -31.35 -34.34 -39.19
N THR A 164 -30.93 -35.53 -38.74
CA THR A 164 -30.29 -35.72 -37.43
C THR A 164 -29.00 -34.92 -37.34
N ARG A 165 -28.21 -34.88 -38.42
CA ARG A 165 -26.97 -34.10 -38.49
C ARG A 165 -27.20 -32.61 -38.25
N GLU A 166 -28.25 -32.02 -38.80
CA GLU A 166 -28.57 -30.59 -38.58
C GLU A 166 -29.18 -30.33 -37.20
N LYS A 167 -29.79 -31.33 -36.56
CA LYS A 167 -30.19 -31.25 -35.14
C LYS A 167 -28.96 -31.30 -34.23
N ASP A 168 -28.05 -32.23 -34.48
CA ASP A 168 -26.82 -32.41 -33.70
C ASP A 168 -25.93 -31.17 -33.78
N LYS A 169 -25.82 -30.57 -34.98
CA LYS A 169 -25.07 -29.31 -35.19
C LYS A 169 -25.62 -28.16 -34.34
N ARG A 170 -26.94 -28.03 -34.24
CA ARG A 170 -27.61 -27.00 -33.41
C ARG A 170 -27.42 -27.27 -31.92
N ALA A 171 -27.63 -28.50 -31.48
CA ALA A 171 -27.40 -28.89 -30.10
C ALA A 171 -25.94 -28.66 -29.67
N TYR A 172 -24.98 -28.94 -30.55
CA TYR A 172 -23.57 -28.65 -30.33
C TYR A 172 -23.31 -27.14 -30.22
N ALA A 173 -23.88 -26.32 -31.10
CA ALA A 173 -23.74 -24.87 -31.03
C ALA A 173 -24.33 -24.27 -29.75
N GLU A 174 -25.50 -24.76 -29.32
CA GLU A 174 -26.13 -24.39 -28.03
C GLU A 174 -25.22 -24.74 -26.84
N LEU A 175 -24.67 -25.96 -26.84
CA LEU A 175 -23.75 -26.43 -25.81
C LEU A 175 -22.48 -25.56 -25.77
N MET A 176 -21.86 -25.30 -26.93
CA MET A 176 -20.64 -24.50 -27.00
C MET A 176 -20.87 -23.06 -26.54
N ASN A 177 -22.04 -22.46 -26.85
CA ASN A 177 -22.39 -21.14 -26.34
C ASN A 177 -22.52 -21.15 -24.81
N THR A 178 -23.13 -22.20 -24.25
CA THR A 178 -23.28 -22.37 -22.78
C THR A 178 -21.92 -22.54 -22.10
N VAL A 179 -21.04 -23.37 -22.66
CA VAL A 179 -19.68 -23.58 -22.15
C VAL A 179 -18.89 -22.27 -22.19
N ARG A 180 -18.92 -21.55 -23.32
CA ARG A 180 -18.23 -20.27 -23.47
C ARG A 180 -18.75 -19.22 -22.49
N LYS A 181 -20.07 -19.18 -22.25
CA LYS A 181 -20.67 -18.29 -21.25
C LYS A 181 -20.11 -18.58 -19.85
N ASN A 182 -20.09 -19.84 -19.44
CA ASN A 182 -19.61 -20.23 -18.11
C ASN A 182 -18.12 -19.91 -17.93
N GLN A 183 -17.30 -20.15 -18.96
CA GLN A 183 -15.88 -19.77 -18.97
C GLN A 183 -15.67 -18.27 -18.78
N LEU A 184 -16.47 -17.42 -19.45
CA LEU A 184 -16.37 -15.98 -19.28
C LEU A 184 -16.78 -15.52 -17.86
N VAL A 185 -17.80 -16.15 -17.27
CA VAL A 185 -18.20 -15.87 -15.88
C VAL A 185 -17.08 -16.30 -14.92
N GLU A 186 -16.47 -17.45 -15.13
CA GLU A 186 -15.34 -17.94 -14.35
C GLU A 186 -14.14 -16.98 -14.41
N GLU A 187 -13.77 -16.51 -15.62
CA GLU A 187 -12.74 -15.49 -15.80
C GLU A 187 -13.06 -14.21 -15.01
N LEU A 188 -14.31 -13.73 -15.06
CA LEU A 188 -14.75 -12.55 -14.29
C LEU A 188 -14.65 -12.77 -12.78
N VAL A 189 -15.12 -13.92 -12.29
CA VAL A 189 -15.05 -14.27 -10.86
C VAL A 189 -13.60 -14.29 -10.40
N ASN A 190 -12.71 -14.96 -11.14
CA ASN A 190 -11.28 -15.03 -10.82
C ASN A 190 -10.64 -13.63 -10.77
N ASN A 191 -10.96 -12.76 -11.72
CA ASN A 191 -10.49 -11.38 -11.70
C ASN A 191 -11.00 -10.63 -10.46
N TYR A 192 -12.28 -10.74 -10.12
CA TYR A 192 -12.82 -10.11 -8.91
C TYR A 192 -12.27 -10.70 -7.61
N MET A 193 -11.90 -11.97 -7.58
CA MET A 193 -11.16 -12.55 -6.45
C MET A 193 -9.76 -11.96 -6.33
N SER A 194 -9.03 -11.79 -7.44
CA SER A 194 -7.69 -11.18 -7.44
C SER A 194 -7.70 -9.73 -6.91
N LEU A 195 -8.80 -9.01 -7.14
CA LEU A 195 -9.03 -7.66 -6.63
C LEU A 195 -9.54 -7.64 -5.17
N GLY A 196 -9.82 -8.79 -4.56
CA GLY A 196 -10.36 -8.90 -3.21
C GLY A 196 -11.84 -8.50 -3.08
N ILE A 197 -12.57 -8.38 -4.19
CA ILE A 197 -13.99 -8.01 -4.24
C ILE A 197 -14.88 -9.21 -3.91
N LEU A 198 -14.50 -10.39 -4.42
CA LEU A 198 -15.12 -11.67 -4.10
C LEU A 198 -14.16 -12.50 -3.24
N ARG A 199 -14.71 -13.27 -2.31
CA ARG A 199 -13.94 -14.17 -1.44
C ARG A 199 -14.53 -15.57 -1.57
N LEU A 200 -13.83 -16.40 -2.33
CA LEU A 200 -14.19 -17.78 -2.60
C LEU A 200 -12.90 -18.59 -2.65
N GLU A 201 -12.93 -19.85 -2.24
CA GLU A 201 -11.76 -20.73 -2.41
C GLU A 201 -11.63 -21.13 -3.90
N PRO A 202 -10.40 -21.29 -4.45
CA PRO A 202 -10.21 -21.55 -5.89
C PRO A 202 -10.91 -22.83 -6.39
N ASP A 203 -11.09 -23.81 -5.52
CA ASP A 203 -11.78 -25.08 -5.78
C ASP A 203 -13.31 -24.94 -5.78
N GLU A 204 -13.88 -23.90 -5.18
CA GLU A 204 -15.33 -23.66 -5.15
C GLU A 204 -15.81 -22.82 -6.36
N VAL A 205 -14.90 -22.32 -7.21
CA VAL A 205 -15.23 -21.40 -8.32
C VAL A 205 -16.19 -22.04 -9.32
N GLU A 206 -15.90 -23.25 -9.78
CA GLU A 206 -16.74 -23.94 -10.79
C GLU A 206 -18.16 -24.17 -10.25
N ASP A 207 -18.27 -24.65 -9.01
CA ASP A 207 -19.55 -24.87 -8.32
C ASP A 207 -20.33 -23.56 -8.14
N PHE A 208 -19.64 -22.47 -7.83
CA PHE A 208 -20.26 -21.14 -7.70
C PHE A 208 -20.77 -20.62 -9.05
N VAL A 209 -20.00 -20.79 -10.13
CA VAL A 209 -20.41 -20.36 -11.48
C VAL A 209 -21.65 -21.12 -11.93
N GLU A 210 -21.70 -22.44 -11.67
CA GLU A 210 -22.88 -23.25 -11.95
C GLU A 210 -24.08 -22.80 -11.10
N PHE A 211 -23.88 -22.52 -9.82
CA PHE A 211 -24.93 -22.04 -8.91
C PHE A 211 -25.48 -20.67 -9.32
N ALA A 212 -24.59 -19.73 -9.66
CA ALA A 212 -24.97 -18.37 -10.04
C ALA A 212 -25.80 -18.37 -11.33
N ALA A 213 -25.57 -19.33 -12.23
CA ALA A 213 -26.35 -19.58 -13.44
C ALA A 213 -26.68 -18.29 -14.22
N VAL A 214 -25.68 -17.43 -14.39
CA VAL A 214 -25.88 -16.06 -14.89
C VAL A 214 -26.61 -16.07 -16.24
N PRO A 215 -27.72 -15.32 -16.39
CA PRO A 215 -28.41 -15.20 -17.67
C PRO A 215 -27.52 -14.52 -18.72
N GLU A 216 -27.61 -14.97 -19.97
CA GLU A 216 -26.78 -14.43 -21.06
C GLU A 216 -27.09 -12.96 -21.34
N ASP A 217 -28.37 -12.57 -21.36
CA ASP A 217 -28.78 -11.18 -21.56
C ASP A 217 -28.24 -10.26 -20.46
N PHE A 218 -28.18 -10.78 -19.23
CA PHE A 218 -27.65 -10.07 -18.07
C PHE A 218 -26.15 -9.76 -18.26
N LEU A 219 -25.36 -10.74 -18.73
CA LEU A 219 -23.93 -10.56 -19.04
C LEU A 219 -23.66 -9.51 -20.13
N LYS A 220 -24.58 -9.36 -21.08
CA LYS A 220 -24.42 -8.45 -22.23
C LYS A 220 -24.79 -7.00 -21.93
N THR A 221 -25.75 -6.80 -21.03
CA THR A 221 -26.44 -5.50 -20.90
C THR A 221 -26.17 -4.78 -19.58
N MET A 222 -25.81 -5.51 -18.52
CA MET A 222 -25.60 -4.90 -17.20
C MET A 222 -24.29 -4.11 -17.12
N SER A 223 -24.31 -3.09 -16.25
CA SER A 223 -23.10 -2.39 -15.86
C SER A 223 -22.20 -3.29 -15.01
N GLU A 224 -20.89 -3.03 -15.03
CA GLU A 224 -19.92 -3.78 -14.22
C GLU A 224 -20.26 -3.72 -12.72
N TYR A 225 -20.69 -2.56 -12.24
CA TYR A 225 -21.09 -2.38 -10.85
C TYR A 225 -22.28 -3.27 -10.45
N ASP A 226 -23.33 -3.28 -11.28
CA ASP A 226 -24.52 -4.11 -11.02
C ASP A 226 -24.19 -5.59 -11.08
N PHE A 227 -23.27 -5.97 -11.97
CA PHE A 227 -22.77 -7.34 -12.08
C PHE A 227 -22.05 -7.79 -10.82
N ILE A 228 -21.16 -6.95 -10.26
CA ILE A 228 -20.47 -7.23 -9.00
C ILE A 228 -21.49 -7.40 -7.85
N LEU A 229 -22.47 -6.50 -7.74
CA LEU A 229 -23.50 -6.60 -6.70
C LEU A 229 -24.30 -7.90 -6.80
N TYR A 230 -24.65 -8.30 -8.03
CA TYR A 230 -25.33 -9.55 -8.29
C TYR A 230 -24.49 -10.76 -7.87
N LEU A 231 -23.21 -10.82 -8.25
CA LEU A 231 -22.30 -11.90 -7.86
C LEU A 231 -22.13 -11.96 -6.34
N GLN A 232 -22.01 -10.83 -5.65
CA GLN A 232 -21.96 -10.79 -4.19
C GLN A 232 -23.24 -11.33 -3.55
N GLN A 233 -24.40 -11.05 -4.13
CA GLN A 233 -25.66 -11.60 -3.65
C GLN A 233 -25.73 -13.12 -3.87
N GLN A 234 -25.33 -13.60 -5.05
CA GLN A 234 -25.26 -15.04 -5.34
C GLN A 234 -24.29 -15.74 -4.39
N LEU A 235 -23.12 -15.14 -4.12
CA LEU A 235 -22.10 -15.69 -3.23
C LEU A 235 -22.64 -15.87 -1.80
N ARG A 236 -23.39 -14.88 -1.30
CA ARG A 236 -24.08 -15.01 0.01
C ARG A 236 -25.04 -16.20 0.03
N MET A 237 -25.81 -16.38 -1.05
CA MET A 237 -26.75 -17.51 -1.17
C MET A 237 -26.02 -18.85 -1.29
N PHE A 238 -24.92 -18.89 -2.04
CA PHE A 238 -24.05 -20.07 -2.19
C PHE A 238 -23.52 -20.54 -0.83
N HIS A 239 -22.88 -19.66 -0.06
CA HIS A 239 -22.39 -20.01 1.29
C HIS A 239 -23.52 -20.43 2.24
N SER A 240 -24.72 -19.82 2.12
CA SER A 240 -25.87 -20.20 2.95
C SER A 240 -26.44 -21.59 2.62
N ARG A 241 -26.20 -22.09 1.41
CA ARG A 241 -26.60 -23.44 0.98
C ARG A 241 -25.58 -24.49 1.42
N VAL A 242 -24.31 -24.13 1.53
CA VAL A 242 -23.19 -25.00 1.92
C VAL A 242 -23.07 -25.14 3.45
N LEU A 243 -23.50 -24.14 4.23
CA LEU A 243 -23.51 -24.20 5.70
C LEU A 243 -24.88 -24.62 6.26
N PRO A 244 -25.00 -25.65 7.12
CA PRO A 244 -26.20 -25.85 7.91
C PRO A 244 -26.42 -24.62 8.81
N PRO A 245 -27.68 -24.26 9.14
CA PRO A 245 -27.96 -23.07 9.94
C PRO A 245 -27.20 -23.17 11.26
N LEU A 246 -26.42 -22.12 11.57
CA LEU A 246 -25.74 -21.99 12.84
C LEU A 246 -26.79 -22.14 13.94
N ARG A 247 -26.66 -23.22 14.72
CA ARG A 247 -27.46 -23.46 15.91
C ARG A 247 -27.09 -22.38 16.91
N ASP A 248 -27.95 -21.38 17.04
CA ASP A 248 -27.93 -20.43 18.14
C ASP A 248 -27.82 -21.22 19.46
N LYS A 249 -26.80 -20.87 20.25
CA LYS A 249 -26.68 -21.20 21.67
C LYS A 249 -26.69 -19.91 22.46
#